data_AF-A0A6I2RCF1-F1
#
_entry.id   AF-A0A6I2RCF1-F1
#
_cell.length_a   1.000
_cell.length_b   1.000
_cell.length_c   1.000
_cell.angle_alpha   90.00
_cell.angle_beta   90.00
_cell.angle_gamma   90.00
#
_symmetry.space_group_name_H-M   'P 1'
#
loop_
_entity.id
_entity.type
_entity.pdbx_description
1 polymer ?
#
loop_
_entity_poly.entity_id
_entity_poly.type
_entity_poly.pdbx_seq_one_letter_code
_entity_poly.pdbx_strand_id
1 'polypeptide(L)'
;MVNTIITKATGRNKVIDFRDGLVPAHEEDYANLHGAGGRKGKAPVSVIKVYICDYTAGTGESSRTLNANISPELCEQLLEICKGNIGTQVIDPNLAVLKEQRAVNHKLSKSAEMSFGVLNNIVKLLERIVKSDEDGKGVPGLAVLASGAKQLLAKTRDRAAEETAPAGLGPIIVPRHMDFTYSQDRVHAFGQVKDGDMVPVQRLNIFHQTFRGDGQLGNYPWTVKITNAKAPVHFQETGATTFSSSGMIDKQEAFIQISDADMYRMMSRICHYISAWENTVAGEVIKAGLATREQERKAAYNAPAQEG
;
A
#
# COMPACT_ATOMS: atom_id res chain seq x y z
N MET A 1 9.85 -33.84 -7.35
CA MET A 1 8.65 -33.03 -7.05
C MET A 1 8.65 -31.84 -8.00
N VAL A 2 7.59 -31.61 -8.76
CA VAL A 2 7.55 -30.51 -9.75
C VAL A 2 7.47 -29.17 -9.00
N ASN A 3 8.32 -28.21 -9.38
CA ASN A 3 8.31 -26.88 -8.78
C ASN A 3 7.12 -26.08 -9.30
N THR A 4 6.23 -25.65 -8.40
CA THR A 4 5.05 -24.84 -8.74
C THR A 4 5.23 -23.35 -8.47
N ILE A 5 6.44 -22.89 -8.12
CA ILE A 5 6.73 -21.48 -7.88
C ILE A 5 6.69 -20.71 -9.20
N ILE A 6 5.80 -19.72 -9.29
CA ILE A 6 5.68 -18.79 -10.41
C ILE A 6 6.73 -17.68 -10.27
N THR A 7 6.83 -17.10 -9.07
CA THR A 7 7.77 -16.01 -8.78
C THR A 7 8.07 -15.93 -7.28
N LYS A 8 9.16 -15.24 -6.94
CA LYS A 8 9.58 -14.98 -5.56
C LYS A 8 10.27 -13.63 -5.42
N ALA A 9 10.28 -13.11 -4.20
CA ALA A 9 11.12 -12.01 -3.76
C ALA A 9 11.81 -12.36 -2.44
N THR A 10 13.02 -11.86 -2.26
CA THR A 10 13.88 -12.20 -1.12
C THR A 10 14.18 -10.92 -0.36
N GLY A 11 13.76 -10.87 0.90
CA GLY A 11 14.27 -9.92 1.89
C GLY A 11 15.48 -10.50 2.60
N ARG A 12 15.97 -9.79 3.62
CA ARG A 12 17.19 -10.17 4.35
C ARG A 12 17.13 -11.59 4.95
N ASN A 13 16.10 -11.88 5.74
CA ASN A 13 15.91 -13.17 6.42
C ASN A 13 14.55 -13.78 6.09
N LYS A 14 13.88 -13.30 5.04
CA LYS A 14 12.52 -13.73 4.70
C LYS A 14 12.36 -13.83 3.20
N VAL A 15 11.61 -14.80 2.74
CA VAL A 15 11.32 -15.01 1.32
C VAL A 15 9.81 -15.08 1.15
N ILE A 16 9.28 -14.36 0.17
CA ILE A 16 7.92 -14.57 -0.31
C ILE A 16 7.95 -15.27 -1.65
N ASP A 17 7.14 -16.31 -1.80
CA ASP A 17 6.93 -16.97 -3.07
C ASP A 17 5.44 -17.09 -3.39
N PHE A 18 5.12 -17.06 -4.68
CA PHE A 18 3.79 -17.26 -5.21
C PHE A 18 3.82 -18.52 -6.06
N ARG A 19 2.85 -19.40 -5.83
CA ARG A 19 2.77 -20.72 -6.45
C ARG A 19 1.44 -20.94 -7.13
N ASP A 20 1.50 -21.81 -8.13
CA ASP A 20 0.31 -22.28 -8.82
C ASP A 20 -0.63 -23.06 -7.88
N GLY A 21 -1.90 -22.66 -7.94
CA GLY A 21 -3.05 -23.32 -7.33
C GLY A 21 -4.29 -23.16 -8.20
N LEU A 22 -4.12 -22.92 -9.51
CA LEU A 22 -5.19 -22.77 -10.47
C LEU A 22 -5.81 -24.15 -10.73
N VAL A 23 -7.13 -24.16 -10.84
CA VAL A 23 -7.93 -25.35 -11.06
C VAL A 23 -8.93 -25.02 -12.16
N PRO A 24 -8.99 -25.79 -13.25
CA PRO A 24 -9.94 -25.50 -14.32
C PRO A 24 -11.36 -25.79 -13.85
N ALA A 25 -12.33 -25.10 -14.46
CA ALA A 25 -13.74 -25.45 -14.31
C ALA A 25 -14.00 -26.88 -14.83
N HIS A 26 -15.13 -27.47 -14.44
CA HIS A 26 -15.62 -28.66 -15.13
C HIS A 26 -16.15 -28.29 -16.52
N GLU A 27 -16.23 -29.27 -17.40
CA GLU A 27 -16.70 -29.08 -18.78
C GLU A 27 -18.13 -28.53 -18.84
N GLU A 28 -18.99 -28.89 -17.87
CA GLU A 28 -20.36 -28.35 -17.74
C GLU A 28 -20.37 -26.86 -17.39
N ASP A 29 -19.32 -26.41 -16.68
CA ASP A 29 -19.13 -25.04 -16.19
C ASP A 29 -18.06 -24.30 -17.02
N TYR A 30 -17.79 -24.74 -18.27
CA TYR A 30 -16.63 -24.30 -19.06
C TYR A 30 -16.50 -22.78 -19.23
N ALA A 31 -17.61 -22.04 -19.18
CA ALA A 31 -17.62 -20.58 -19.29
C ALA A 31 -16.95 -19.87 -18.10
N ASN A 32 -16.83 -20.53 -16.95
CA ASN A 32 -16.19 -19.95 -15.77
C ASN A 32 -14.66 -19.93 -15.87
N LEU A 33 -14.06 -20.74 -16.77
CA LEU A 33 -12.61 -20.98 -16.97
C LEU A 33 -11.92 -21.58 -15.74
N HIS A 34 -12.03 -20.89 -14.62
CA HIS A 34 -11.57 -21.27 -13.29
C HIS A 34 -12.65 -22.03 -12.53
N GLY A 35 -12.22 -22.97 -11.68
CA GLY A 35 -13.11 -23.60 -10.71
C GLY A 35 -13.69 -22.60 -9.71
N ALA A 36 -14.96 -22.81 -9.36
CA ALA A 36 -15.82 -21.82 -8.70
C ALA A 36 -16.44 -22.30 -7.37
N GLY A 37 -15.84 -23.30 -6.70
CA GLY A 37 -16.09 -23.50 -5.26
C GLY A 37 -16.60 -24.85 -4.78
N GLY A 38 -16.28 -25.96 -5.47
CA GLY A 38 -16.07 -27.26 -4.82
C GLY A 38 -17.27 -27.95 -4.15
N ARG A 39 -18.45 -27.33 -4.06
CA ARG A 39 -19.68 -27.92 -3.52
C ARG A 39 -20.67 -28.19 -4.67
N LYS A 40 -21.42 -29.29 -4.57
CA LYS A 40 -22.45 -29.71 -5.55
C LYS A 40 -21.92 -29.96 -6.97
N GLY A 41 -20.80 -30.67 -7.09
CA GLY A 41 -20.25 -31.06 -8.41
C GLY A 41 -19.43 -29.98 -9.12
N LYS A 42 -19.13 -28.86 -8.46
CA LYS A 42 -18.28 -27.80 -9.02
C LYS A 42 -16.80 -28.02 -8.72
N ALA A 43 -15.94 -27.52 -9.59
CA ALA A 43 -14.49 -27.58 -9.39
C ALA A 43 -14.07 -26.69 -8.19
N PRO A 44 -13.02 -27.06 -7.42
CA PRO A 44 -12.46 -26.23 -6.37
C PRO A 44 -12.09 -24.81 -6.85
N VAL A 45 -12.15 -23.82 -5.96
CA VAL A 45 -11.80 -22.43 -6.31
C VAL A 45 -10.35 -22.33 -6.78
N SER A 46 -10.11 -21.73 -7.94
CA SER A 46 -8.76 -21.35 -8.38
C SER A 46 -8.13 -20.34 -7.44
N VAL A 47 -6.87 -20.55 -7.08
CA VAL A 47 -6.13 -19.63 -6.19
C VAL A 47 -4.69 -19.49 -6.64
N ILE A 48 -4.08 -18.36 -6.28
CA ILE A 48 -2.62 -18.25 -6.22
C ILE A 48 -2.20 -18.44 -4.75
N LYS A 49 -1.28 -19.36 -4.51
CA LYS A 49 -0.80 -19.65 -3.17
C LYS A 49 0.36 -18.73 -2.85
N VAL A 50 0.26 -18.01 -1.75
CA VAL A 50 1.28 -17.10 -1.22
C VAL A 50 1.97 -17.79 -0.06
N TYR A 51 3.28 -17.88 -0.07
CA TYR A 51 4.06 -18.40 1.05
C TYR A 51 5.04 -17.34 1.54
N ILE A 52 5.17 -17.20 2.85
CA ILE A 52 6.26 -16.45 3.50
C ILE A 52 7.08 -17.44 4.31
N CYS A 53 8.33 -17.61 3.91
CA CYS A 53 9.34 -18.34 4.67
C CYS A 53 10.15 -17.35 5.50
N ASP A 54 10.09 -17.50 6.82
CA ASP A 54 10.77 -16.66 7.80
C ASP A 54 11.95 -17.42 8.42
N TYR A 55 13.15 -16.92 8.19
CA TYR A 55 14.41 -17.47 8.69
C TYR A 55 14.99 -16.67 9.86
N THR A 56 14.22 -15.77 10.49
CA THR A 56 14.72 -14.96 11.62
C THR A 56 15.20 -15.82 12.79
N ALA A 57 14.60 -17.00 13.02
CA ALA A 57 15.00 -17.94 14.07
C ALA A 57 16.04 -18.98 13.62
N GLY A 58 16.46 -18.96 12.35
CA GLY A 58 17.39 -19.93 11.76
C GLY A 58 16.83 -20.62 10.50
N THR A 59 17.63 -21.52 9.95
CA THR A 59 17.30 -22.31 8.74
C THR A 59 16.90 -23.74 9.10
N GLY A 60 16.28 -24.47 8.17
CA GLY A 60 15.85 -25.86 8.40
C GLY A 60 14.63 -25.91 9.33
N GLU A 61 14.69 -26.73 10.37
CA GLU A 61 13.57 -26.94 11.30
C GLU A 61 13.19 -25.69 12.11
N SER A 62 14.11 -24.74 12.27
CA SER A 62 13.84 -23.46 12.94
C SER A 62 13.19 -22.42 12.03
N SER A 63 13.09 -22.69 10.72
CA SER A 63 12.43 -21.79 9.80
C SER A 63 10.92 -21.91 9.90
N ARG A 64 10.23 -20.78 9.71
CA ARG A 64 8.78 -20.73 9.83
C ARG A 64 8.15 -20.36 8.52
N THR A 65 7.40 -21.29 7.94
CA THR A 65 6.69 -21.07 6.68
C THR A 65 5.20 -20.91 6.97
N LEU A 66 4.67 -19.74 6.63
CA LEU A 66 3.24 -19.51 6.58
C LEU A 66 2.77 -19.43 5.14
N ASN A 67 1.51 -19.80 4.92
CA ASN A 67 0.87 -19.67 3.63
C ASN A 67 -0.47 -18.95 3.74
N ALA A 68 -0.91 -18.40 2.61
CA ALA A 68 -2.24 -17.87 2.37
C ALA A 68 -2.62 -18.06 0.91
N ASN A 69 -3.91 -18.02 0.61
CA ASN A 69 -4.39 -18.12 -0.76
C ASN A 69 -5.05 -16.79 -1.16
N ILE A 70 -4.74 -16.29 -2.35
CA ILE A 70 -5.40 -15.14 -2.96
C ILE A 70 -6.14 -15.56 -4.23
N SER A 71 -7.13 -14.77 -4.64
CA SER A 71 -7.81 -15.01 -5.91
C SER A 71 -6.94 -14.56 -7.08
N PRO A 72 -7.08 -15.16 -8.28
CA PRO A 72 -6.42 -14.69 -9.49
C PRO A 72 -6.66 -13.20 -9.76
N GLU A 73 -7.89 -12.72 -9.54
CA GLU A 73 -8.30 -11.34 -9.79
C GLU A 73 -7.59 -10.33 -8.86
N LEU A 74 -7.30 -10.71 -7.62
CA LEU A 74 -6.53 -9.85 -6.72
C LEU A 74 -5.13 -9.56 -7.29
N CYS A 75 -4.54 -10.49 -8.04
CA CYS A 75 -3.22 -10.29 -8.65
C CYS A 75 -3.25 -9.16 -9.70
N GLU A 76 -4.34 -9.07 -10.47
CA GLU A 76 -4.54 -7.98 -11.43
C GLU A 76 -4.77 -6.64 -10.73
N GLN A 77 -5.60 -6.62 -9.69
CA GLN A 77 -5.83 -5.43 -8.88
C GLN A 77 -4.50 -4.91 -8.30
N LEU A 78 -3.69 -5.79 -7.71
CA LEU A 78 -2.37 -5.44 -7.18
C LEU A 78 -1.42 -4.95 -8.28
N LEU A 79 -1.48 -5.53 -9.48
CA LEU A 79 -0.69 -5.06 -10.62
C LEU A 79 -1.08 -3.64 -11.05
N GLU A 80 -2.37 -3.29 -11.04
CA GLU A 80 -2.83 -1.93 -11.35
C GLU A 80 -2.33 -0.91 -10.32
N ILE A 81 -2.36 -1.25 -9.02
CA ILE A 81 -1.73 -0.42 -7.99
C ILE A 81 -0.23 -0.23 -8.28
N CYS A 82 0.48 -1.32 -8.60
CA CYS A 82 1.89 -1.26 -8.94
C CYS A 82 2.17 -0.35 -10.15
N LYS A 83 1.34 -0.41 -11.20
CA LYS A 83 1.46 0.47 -12.38
C LYS A 83 1.23 1.94 -12.01
N GLY A 84 0.28 2.21 -11.12
CA GLY A 84 0.02 3.53 -10.56
C GLY A 84 1.23 4.11 -9.81
N ASN A 85 2.02 3.24 -9.17
CA ASN A 85 3.19 3.61 -8.38
C ASN A 85 4.47 3.83 -9.20
N ILE A 86 4.46 3.55 -10.51
CA ILE A 86 5.64 3.74 -11.36
C ILE A 86 5.76 5.20 -11.77
N GLY A 87 6.94 5.79 -11.57
CA GLY A 87 7.28 7.11 -12.10
C GLY A 87 6.85 8.27 -11.21
N THR A 88 6.86 9.47 -11.78
CA THR A 88 6.64 10.72 -11.05
C THR A 88 5.54 11.54 -11.69
N GLN A 89 4.74 12.21 -10.86
CA GLN A 89 3.84 13.26 -11.29
C GLN A 89 4.53 14.61 -11.15
N VAL A 90 4.39 15.44 -12.18
CA VAL A 90 4.86 16.82 -12.17
C VAL A 90 3.68 17.70 -11.80
N ILE A 91 3.78 18.39 -10.67
CA ILE A 91 2.83 19.40 -10.24
C ILE A 91 3.28 20.74 -10.77
N ASP A 92 2.40 21.43 -11.50
CA ASP A 92 2.64 22.79 -11.97
C ASP A 92 2.82 23.72 -10.77
N PRO A 93 3.98 24.34 -10.57
CA PRO A 93 4.18 25.27 -9.48
C PRO A 93 3.20 26.46 -9.55
N ASN A 94 2.63 26.75 -10.72
CA ASN A 94 1.70 27.85 -10.94
C ASN A 94 0.23 27.55 -10.62
N LEU A 95 -0.09 26.36 -10.10
CA LEU A 95 -1.38 26.05 -9.52
C LEU A 95 -1.80 27.15 -8.52
N ALA A 96 -3.05 27.63 -8.64
CA ALA A 96 -3.56 28.78 -7.90
C ALA A 96 -3.36 28.62 -6.38
N VAL A 97 -3.69 27.44 -5.85
CA VAL A 97 -3.51 27.11 -4.42
C VAL A 97 -2.05 27.26 -3.96
N LEU A 98 -1.08 26.84 -4.77
CA LEU A 98 0.34 26.96 -4.44
C LEU A 98 0.84 28.40 -4.58
N LYS A 99 0.28 29.19 -5.49
CA LYS A 99 0.59 30.63 -5.59
C LYS A 99 0.11 31.39 -4.36
N GLU A 100 -1.12 31.16 -3.93
CA GLU A 100 -1.71 31.81 -2.76
C GLU A 100 -0.94 31.47 -1.48
N GLN A 101 -0.66 30.17 -1.26
CA GLN A 101 0.11 29.74 -0.09
C GLN A 101 1.52 30.34 -0.08
N ARG A 102 2.18 30.47 -1.24
CA ARG A 102 3.49 31.13 -1.35
C ARG A 102 3.40 32.62 -1.02
N ALA A 103 2.38 33.33 -1.50
CA ALA A 103 2.18 34.73 -1.18
C ALA A 103 1.98 34.94 0.34
N VAL A 104 1.22 34.05 0.98
CA VAL A 104 1.03 34.06 2.44
C VAL A 104 2.34 33.78 3.18
N ASN A 105 3.07 32.72 2.81
CA ASN A 105 4.35 32.37 3.42
C ASN A 105 5.40 33.48 3.24
N HIS A 106 5.44 34.14 2.07
CA HIS A 106 6.32 35.28 1.82
C HIS A 106 5.99 36.46 2.75
N LYS A 107 4.71 36.79 2.91
CA LYS A 107 4.27 37.84 3.86
C LYS A 107 4.65 37.50 5.31
N LEU A 108 4.48 36.24 5.72
CA LEU A 108 4.88 35.76 7.04
C LEU A 108 6.39 35.87 7.27
N SER A 109 7.21 35.41 6.32
CA SER A 109 8.68 35.51 6.40
C SER A 109 9.12 36.97 6.52
N LYS A 110 8.54 37.84 5.70
CA LYS A 110 8.82 39.28 5.70
C LYS A 110 8.46 39.94 7.04
N SER A 111 7.33 39.55 7.64
CA SER A 111 6.94 39.99 8.97
C SER A 111 7.93 39.51 10.04
N ALA A 112 8.32 38.24 9.99
CA ALA A 112 9.30 37.67 10.92
C ALA A 112 10.67 38.37 10.80
N GLU A 113 11.16 38.60 9.58
CA GLU A 113 12.40 39.33 9.32
C GLU A 113 12.37 40.75 9.88
N MET A 114 11.24 41.46 9.76
CA MET A 114 11.06 42.76 10.40
C MET A 114 11.17 42.64 11.93
N SER A 115 10.43 41.73 12.55
CA SER A 115 10.44 41.54 14.00
C SER A 115 11.83 41.18 14.53
N PHE A 116 12.51 40.22 13.91
CA PHE A 116 13.88 39.84 14.27
C PHE A 116 14.88 40.96 14.01
N GLY A 117 14.74 41.71 12.92
CA GLY A 117 15.58 42.86 12.62
C GLY A 117 15.45 43.98 13.67
N VAL A 118 14.22 44.28 14.09
CA VAL A 118 13.94 45.25 15.16
C VAL A 118 14.56 44.79 16.49
N LEU A 119 14.33 43.53 16.89
CA LEU A 119 14.90 42.97 18.11
C LEU A 119 16.43 42.99 18.10
N ASN A 120 17.06 42.56 17.00
CA ASN A 120 18.52 42.57 16.87
C ASN A 120 19.09 44.00 16.92
N ASN A 121 18.37 44.98 16.39
CA ASN A 121 18.76 46.39 16.49
C ASN A 121 18.64 46.94 17.91
N ILE A 122 17.61 46.53 18.67
CA ILE A 122 17.49 46.86 20.09
C ILE A 122 18.65 46.24 20.88
N VAL A 123 18.96 44.97 20.65
CA VAL A 123 20.11 44.29 21.28
C VAL A 123 21.42 45.03 21.00
N LYS A 124 21.70 45.37 19.74
CA LYS A 124 22.90 46.15 19.37
C LYS A 124 22.96 47.53 20.02
N LEU A 125 21.81 48.16 20.26
CA LEU A 125 21.76 49.44 20.96
C LEU A 125 22.12 49.25 22.44
N LEU A 126 21.55 48.24 23.10
CA LEU A 126 21.85 47.90 24.49
C LEU A 126 23.32 47.51 24.68
N GLU A 127 23.88 46.68 23.78
CA GLU A 127 25.30 46.31 23.80
C GLU A 127 26.23 47.55 23.70
N ARG A 128 25.87 48.53 22.87
CA ARG A 128 26.64 49.79 22.78
C ARG A 128 26.54 50.63 24.05
N ILE A 129 25.39 50.63 24.71
CA ILE A 129 25.21 51.33 26.00
C ILE A 129 26.09 50.69 27.06
N VAL A 130 26.01 49.37 27.21
CA VAL A 130 26.82 48.60 28.17
C VAL A 130 28.31 48.86 27.94
N LYS A 131 28.77 48.77 26.68
CA LYS A 131 30.17 49.02 26.33
C LYS A 131 30.61 50.47 26.60
N SER A 132 29.74 51.45 26.36
CA SER A 132 30.03 52.86 26.67
C SER A 132 30.19 53.11 28.17
N ASP A 133 29.40 52.40 28.99
CA ASP A 133 29.48 52.46 30.44
C ASP A 133 30.75 51.77 30.96
N GLU A 134 31.06 50.56 30.45
CA GLU A 134 32.30 49.83 30.74
C GLU A 134 33.56 50.61 30.36
N ASP A 135 33.54 51.35 29.24
CA ASP A 135 34.63 52.22 28.78
C ASP A 135 34.79 53.51 29.62
N GLY A 136 33.97 53.72 30.66
CA GLY A 136 34.00 54.91 31.52
C GLY A 136 33.46 56.18 30.89
N LYS A 137 32.77 56.09 29.75
CA LYS A 137 32.16 57.23 29.03
C LYS A 137 30.74 57.56 29.52
N GLY A 138 30.20 56.71 30.40
CA GLY A 138 28.85 56.83 30.94
C GLY A 138 27.76 56.49 29.92
N VAL A 139 26.53 56.37 30.42
CA VAL A 139 25.34 56.10 29.59
C VAL A 139 24.99 57.33 28.75
N PRO A 140 24.86 57.20 27.41
CA PRO A 140 24.47 58.30 26.55
C PRO A 140 23.11 58.90 26.93
N GLY A 141 22.97 60.22 26.78
CA GLY A 141 21.71 60.91 27.06
C GLY A 141 20.53 60.41 26.21
N LEU A 142 19.32 60.47 26.76
CA LEU A 142 18.09 59.91 26.17
C LEU A 142 17.84 60.33 24.72
N ALA A 143 18.18 61.57 24.34
CA ALA A 143 18.04 62.08 22.97
C ALA A 143 18.93 61.35 21.94
N VAL A 144 20.14 60.94 22.35
CA VAL A 144 21.09 60.21 21.50
C VAL A 144 20.64 58.75 21.32
N LEU A 145 20.10 58.14 22.38
CA LEU A 145 19.53 56.80 22.33
C LEU A 145 18.26 56.77 21.45
N ALA A 146 17.38 57.76 21.60
CA ALA A 146 16.17 57.88 20.80
C ALA A 146 16.48 58.08 19.30
N SER A 147 17.48 58.89 18.96
CA SER A 147 17.87 59.11 17.57
C SER A 147 18.51 57.85 16.95
N GLY A 148 19.38 57.16 17.70
CA GLY A 148 19.97 55.89 17.28
C GLY A 148 18.95 54.78 17.06
N ALA A 149 17.99 54.64 17.98
CA ALA A 149 16.87 53.70 17.84
C ALA A 149 16.02 54.02 16.60
N LYS A 150 15.67 55.30 16.40
CA LYS A 150 14.89 55.74 15.23
C LYS A 150 15.58 55.42 13.91
N GLN A 151 16.90 55.61 13.82
CA GLN A 151 17.66 55.34 12.61
C GLN A 151 17.78 53.83 12.31
N LEU A 152 17.94 53.00 13.35
CA LEU A 152 17.97 51.55 13.20
C LEU A 152 16.61 50.99 12.79
N LEU A 153 15.53 51.47 13.40
CA LEU A 153 14.15 51.10 13.04
C LEU A 153 13.81 51.53 11.60
N ALA A 154 14.20 52.74 11.18
CA ALA A 154 14.00 53.22 9.82
C ALA A 154 14.69 52.33 8.77
N LYS A 155 15.96 51.96 8.99
CA LYS A 155 16.68 51.04 8.09
C LYS A 155 16.01 49.68 7.95
N THR A 156 15.44 49.16 9.04
CA THR A 156 14.74 47.86 9.04
C THR A 156 13.44 47.95 8.26
N ARG A 157 12.68 49.04 8.46
CA ARG A 157 11.46 49.34 7.73
C ARG A 157 11.72 49.48 6.23
N ASP A 158 12.74 50.24 5.84
CA ASP A 158 13.04 50.52 4.44
C ASP A 158 13.50 49.24 3.71
N ARG A 159 14.34 48.41 4.36
CA ARG A 159 14.69 47.07 3.85
C ARG A 159 13.48 46.14 3.71
N ALA A 160 12.53 46.24 4.64
CA ALA A 160 11.28 45.52 4.53
C ALA A 160 10.27 46.19 3.57
N ALA A 161 10.51 47.40 3.09
CA ALA A 161 9.64 48.01 2.09
C ALA A 161 10.02 47.56 0.67
N GLU A 162 11.24 47.04 0.46
CA GLU A 162 11.67 46.48 -0.81
C GLU A 162 10.74 45.34 -1.27
N GLU A 163 10.20 45.50 -2.47
CA GLU A 163 9.33 44.52 -3.13
C GLU A 163 10.20 43.53 -3.91
N THR A 164 10.52 42.41 -3.28
CA THR A 164 11.06 41.25 -3.99
C THR A 164 9.92 40.35 -4.39
N ALA A 165 9.67 40.19 -5.68
CA ALA A 165 8.79 39.13 -6.17
C ALA A 165 9.38 37.77 -5.74
N PRO A 166 8.56 36.83 -5.22
CA PRO A 166 9.06 35.51 -4.88
C PRO A 166 9.63 34.85 -6.13
N ALA A 167 10.83 34.28 -6.02
CA ALA A 167 11.46 33.57 -7.13
C ALA A 167 10.52 32.48 -7.67
N GLY A 168 10.52 32.31 -9.00
CA GLY A 168 9.81 31.21 -9.64
C GLY A 168 10.36 29.87 -9.14
N LEU A 169 9.49 28.99 -8.66
CA LEU A 169 9.87 27.62 -8.30
C LEU A 169 9.92 26.76 -9.56
N GLY A 170 10.91 25.88 -9.62
CA GLY A 170 10.94 24.80 -10.60
C GLY A 170 9.75 23.84 -10.41
N PRO A 171 9.54 22.93 -11.38
CA PRO A 171 8.48 21.92 -11.29
C PRO A 171 8.60 21.10 -10.00
N ILE A 172 7.49 20.94 -9.29
CA ILE A 172 7.43 20.06 -8.11
C ILE A 172 7.24 18.64 -8.64
N ILE A 173 8.25 17.80 -8.45
CA ILE A 173 8.21 16.41 -8.86
C ILE A 173 7.85 15.59 -7.63
N VAL A 174 6.68 14.96 -7.65
CA VAL A 174 6.23 14.03 -6.61
C VAL A 174 6.18 12.62 -7.18
N PRO A 175 6.73 11.61 -6.50
CA PRO A 175 6.53 10.23 -6.87
C PRO A 175 5.03 9.89 -6.97
N ARG A 176 4.64 9.14 -8.00
CA ARG A 176 3.26 8.64 -8.07
C ARG A 176 3.13 7.52 -7.07
N HIS A 177 2.16 7.61 -6.17
CA HIS A 177 1.83 6.51 -5.29
C HIS A 177 0.34 6.43 -5.00
N MET A 178 -0.16 5.21 -4.90
CA MET A 178 -1.52 4.86 -4.54
C MET A 178 -1.45 3.91 -3.35
N ASP A 179 -1.69 4.46 -2.17
CA ASP A 179 -1.77 3.66 -0.96
C ASP A 179 -2.94 2.67 -1.07
N PHE A 180 -2.71 1.46 -0.59
CA PHE A 180 -3.63 0.35 -0.75
C PHE A 180 -3.71 -0.43 0.55
N THR A 181 -4.88 -0.95 0.88
CA THR A 181 -5.07 -1.83 2.03
C THR A 181 -6.05 -2.93 1.68
N TYR A 182 -5.61 -4.17 1.87
CA TYR A 182 -6.40 -5.36 1.68
C TYR A 182 -6.27 -6.27 2.90
N SER A 183 -7.41 -6.74 3.38
CA SER A 183 -7.50 -7.73 4.44
C SER A 183 -8.44 -8.84 4.00
N GLN A 184 -7.97 -10.08 4.15
CA GLN A 184 -8.75 -11.26 3.88
C GLN A 184 -8.67 -12.21 5.06
N ASP A 185 -9.84 -12.66 5.49
CA ASP A 185 -10.01 -13.69 6.50
C ASP A 185 -10.55 -14.97 5.86
N ARG A 186 -9.93 -16.10 6.16
CA ARG A 186 -10.41 -17.43 5.80
C ARG A 186 -10.56 -18.28 7.04
N VAL A 187 -11.73 -18.90 7.16
CA VAL A 187 -12.05 -19.86 8.21
C VAL A 187 -12.10 -21.24 7.59
N HIS A 188 -11.30 -22.16 8.09
CA HIS A 188 -11.25 -23.54 7.61
C HIS A 188 -12.19 -24.44 8.42
N ALA A 189 -13.48 -24.13 8.39
CA ALA A 189 -14.52 -24.96 9.00
C ALA A 189 -14.95 -26.08 8.03
N PHE A 190 -14.21 -27.19 8.02
CA PHE A 190 -14.51 -28.37 7.20
C PHE A 190 -15.20 -29.45 8.04
N GLY A 191 -16.29 -30.03 7.52
CA GLY A 191 -17.02 -31.12 8.18
C GLY A 191 -18.14 -30.64 9.12
N GLN A 192 -18.48 -31.46 10.12
CA GLN A 192 -19.50 -31.16 11.12
C GLN A 192 -18.92 -30.30 12.26
N VAL A 193 -18.66 -29.03 11.96
CA VAL A 193 -18.16 -28.04 12.92
C VAL A 193 -19.35 -27.31 13.57
N LYS A 194 -19.31 -27.14 14.90
CA LYS A 194 -20.33 -26.41 15.67
C LYS A 194 -19.84 -25.01 16.04
N ASP A 195 -20.80 -24.13 16.36
CA ASP A 195 -20.50 -22.79 16.85
C ASP A 195 -19.60 -22.86 18.11
N GLY A 196 -18.55 -22.05 18.14
CA GLY A 196 -17.57 -22.05 19.23
C GLY A 196 -16.43 -23.06 19.09
N ASP A 197 -16.47 -23.99 18.14
CA ASP A 197 -15.38 -24.94 17.90
C ASP A 197 -14.10 -24.21 17.45
N MET A 198 -12.96 -24.70 17.94
CA MET A 198 -11.64 -24.18 17.56
C MET A 198 -11.26 -24.65 16.17
N VAL A 199 -11.31 -23.75 15.19
CA VAL A 199 -10.95 -24.05 13.80
C VAL A 199 -9.71 -23.29 13.36
N PRO A 200 -8.93 -23.83 12.42
CA PRO A 200 -7.84 -23.08 11.80
C PRO A 200 -8.39 -21.85 11.07
N VAL A 201 -7.78 -20.70 11.35
CA VAL A 201 -8.07 -19.44 10.68
C VAL A 201 -6.79 -18.86 10.08
N GLN A 202 -6.97 -18.19 8.97
CA GLN A 202 -5.91 -17.56 8.22
C GLN A 202 -6.32 -16.12 7.89
N ARG A 203 -5.46 -15.17 8.24
CA ARG A 203 -5.60 -13.77 7.91
C ARG A 203 -4.44 -13.33 7.02
N LEU A 204 -4.76 -12.79 5.87
CA LEU A 204 -3.81 -12.16 4.96
C LEU A 204 -4.05 -10.66 4.94
N ASN A 205 -2.99 -9.89 5.18
CA ASN A 205 -3.00 -8.45 4.98
C ASN A 205 -1.96 -8.09 3.92
N ILE A 206 -2.37 -7.26 2.97
CA ILE A 206 -1.49 -6.65 1.98
C ILE A 206 -1.74 -5.16 2.03
N PHE A 207 -0.69 -4.38 2.27
CA PHE A 207 -0.81 -2.93 2.28
C PHE A 207 0.37 -2.28 1.58
N HIS A 208 0.09 -1.15 0.93
CA HIS A 208 1.07 -0.24 0.37
C HIS A 208 0.99 1.07 1.14
N GLN A 209 2.12 1.52 1.67
CA GLN A 209 2.26 2.78 2.38
C GLN A 209 3.45 3.56 1.82
N THR A 210 3.14 4.65 1.15
CA THR A 210 4.10 5.54 0.50
C THR A 210 5.03 6.21 1.50
N PHE A 211 4.43 6.82 2.51
CA PHE A 211 5.12 7.57 3.54
C PHE A 211 5.13 6.77 4.83
N ARG A 212 6.31 6.72 5.44
CA ARG A 212 6.47 6.17 6.78
C ARG A 212 5.91 7.16 7.80
N GLY A 213 5.78 6.73 9.06
CA GLY A 213 5.28 7.58 10.14
C GLY A 213 6.12 8.83 10.44
N ASP A 214 7.37 8.88 9.95
CA ASP A 214 8.26 10.04 10.03
C ASP A 214 8.14 11.00 8.83
N GLY A 215 7.22 10.72 7.89
CA GLY A 215 7.01 11.49 6.67
C GLY A 215 8.03 11.21 5.56
N GLN A 216 8.99 10.31 5.77
CA GLN A 216 9.94 9.92 4.73
C GLN A 216 9.35 8.88 3.79
N LEU A 217 9.83 8.88 2.55
CA LEU A 217 9.46 7.88 1.55
C LEU A 217 9.91 6.47 1.98
N GLY A 218 9.02 5.50 1.86
CA GLY A 218 9.33 4.10 2.15
C GLY A 218 10.17 3.46 1.03
N ASN A 219 11.33 2.90 1.38
CA ASN A 219 12.12 2.07 0.43
C ASN A 219 11.43 0.73 0.10
N TYR A 220 10.62 0.22 1.04
CA TYR A 220 9.87 -1.03 0.92
C TYR A 220 8.41 -0.77 1.32
N PRO A 221 7.64 -0.09 0.46
CA PRO A 221 6.33 0.44 0.83
C PRO A 221 5.24 -0.65 0.88
N TRP A 222 5.47 -1.79 0.22
CA TRP A 222 4.57 -2.94 0.30
C TRP A 222 4.88 -3.79 1.51
N THR A 223 3.85 -4.16 2.26
CA THR A 223 3.94 -5.17 3.31
C THR A 223 2.91 -6.26 3.07
N VAL A 224 3.37 -7.51 3.07
CA VAL A 224 2.51 -8.70 3.05
C VAL A 224 2.67 -9.39 4.39
N LYS A 225 1.56 -9.58 5.10
CA LYS A 225 1.52 -10.22 6.42
C LYS A 225 0.52 -11.37 6.41
N ILE A 226 0.97 -12.53 6.84
CA ILE A 226 0.15 -13.72 7.05
C ILE A 226 0.10 -14.02 8.53
N THR A 227 -1.11 -14.25 9.04
CA THR A 227 -1.37 -14.69 10.41
C THR A 227 -2.21 -15.96 10.35
N ASN A 228 -1.64 -17.08 10.77
CA ASN A 228 -2.36 -18.33 10.95
C ASN A 228 -2.56 -18.55 12.46
N ALA A 229 -3.77 -18.94 12.85
CA ALA A 229 -4.11 -19.21 14.25
C ALA A 229 -5.22 -20.26 14.32
N LYS A 230 -5.61 -20.66 15.53
CA LYS A 230 -6.90 -21.31 15.77
C LYS A 230 -7.81 -20.34 16.51
N ALA A 231 -9.06 -20.24 16.10
CA ALA A 231 -10.03 -19.35 16.71
C ALA A 231 -11.39 -20.05 16.81
N PRO A 232 -12.23 -19.68 17.81
CA PRO A 232 -13.59 -20.17 17.88
C PRO A 232 -14.40 -19.62 16.70
N VAL A 233 -15.03 -20.53 15.96
CA VAL A 233 -15.87 -20.20 14.80
C VAL A 233 -17.21 -19.61 15.24
N HIS A 234 -17.76 -18.71 14.43
CA HIS A 234 -19.11 -18.20 14.58
C HIS A 234 -19.91 -18.32 13.28
N PHE A 235 -21.09 -18.91 13.32
CA PHE A 235 -22.00 -19.02 12.18
C PHE A 235 -23.08 -17.94 12.25
N GLN A 236 -23.09 -17.04 11.27
CA GLN A 236 -24.12 -16.00 11.18
C GLN A 236 -25.39 -16.53 10.53
N GLU A 237 -26.53 -15.93 10.87
CA GLU A 237 -27.84 -16.23 10.26
C GLU A 237 -27.85 -16.00 8.73
N THR A 238 -26.98 -15.10 8.24
CA THR A 238 -26.78 -14.81 6.81
C THR A 238 -26.11 -15.95 6.03
N GLY A 239 -25.67 -17.01 6.72
CA GLY A 239 -24.89 -18.11 6.15
C GLY A 239 -23.39 -17.83 6.06
N ALA A 240 -22.94 -16.65 6.50
CA ALA A 240 -21.51 -16.34 6.60
C ALA A 240 -20.87 -17.02 7.83
N THR A 241 -19.64 -17.49 7.67
CA THR A 241 -18.84 -18.05 8.76
C THR A 241 -17.73 -17.07 9.14
N THR A 242 -17.72 -16.63 10.39
CA THR A 242 -16.70 -15.73 10.96
C THR A 242 -15.99 -16.39 12.13
N PHE A 243 -15.09 -15.68 12.81
CA PHE A 243 -14.41 -16.17 14.00
C PHE A 243 -14.26 -15.05 15.04
N SER A 244 -14.12 -15.41 16.32
CA SER A 244 -13.80 -14.42 17.36
C SER A 244 -12.29 -14.28 17.55
N SER A 245 -11.79 -13.04 17.44
CA SER A 245 -10.38 -12.71 17.63
C SER A 245 -9.92 -12.78 19.09
N SER A 246 -10.84 -12.64 20.06
CA SER A 246 -10.51 -12.64 21.49
C SER A 246 -10.12 -14.03 22.02
N GLY A 247 -10.51 -15.10 21.32
CA GLY A 247 -10.21 -16.49 21.68
C GLY A 247 -9.08 -17.13 20.87
N MET A 248 -8.25 -16.35 20.17
CA MET A 248 -7.19 -16.91 19.32
C MET A 248 -6.09 -17.61 20.13
N ILE A 249 -5.75 -18.83 19.72
CA ILE A 249 -4.61 -19.60 20.23
C ILE A 249 -3.66 -20.01 19.09
N ASP A 250 -2.47 -20.49 19.43
CA ASP A 250 -1.43 -20.94 18.48
C ASP A 250 -1.09 -19.90 17.41
N LYS A 251 -1.08 -18.62 17.80
CA LYS A 251 -0.91 -17.51 16.87
C LYS A 251 0.47 -17.50 16.24
N GLN A 252 0.48 -17.64 14.93
CA GLN A 252 1.66 -17.65 14.09
C GLN A 252 1.58 -16.53 13.06
N GLU A 253 2.45 -15.51 13.19
CA GLU A 253 2.60 -14.43 12.20
C GLU A 253 3.93 -14.46 11.45
N ALA A 254 3.91 -14.10 10.17
CA ALA A 254 5.09 -13.80 9.35
C ALA A 254 4.74 -12.64 8.43
N PHE A 255 5.69 -11.73 8.21
CA PHE A 255 5.50 -10.59 7.32
C PHE A 255 6.78 -10.31 6.55
N ILE A 256 6.65 -9.69 5.39
CA ILE A 256 7.77 -9.22 4.59
C ILE A 256 7.44 -7.86 4.00
N GLN A 257 8.45 -7.01 3.93
CA GLN A 257 8.36 -5.74 3.22
C GLN A 257 9.13 -5.85 1.90
N ILE A 258 8.55 -5.35 0.82
CA ILE A 258 9.10 -5.46 -0.53
C ILE A 258 9.01 -4.12 -1.26
N SER A 259 9.89 -3.93 -2.24
CA SER A 259 9.95 -2.71 -3.05
C SER A 259 8.79 -2.67 -4.06
N ASP A 260 8.44 -1.48 -4.56
CA ASP A 260 7.48 -1.34 -5.67
C ASP A 260 7.96 -2.13 -6.91
N ALA A 261 9.26 -2.14 -7.19
CA ALA A 261 9.84 -2.87 -8.32
C ALA A 261 9.66 -4.39 -8.19
N ASP A 262 9.89 -4.94 -6.99
CA ASP A 262 9.70 -6.36 -6.73
C ASP A 262 8.22 -6.76 -6.78
N MET A 263 7.34 -5.96 -6.18
CA MET A 263 5.91 -6.24 -6.22
C MET A 263 5.38 -6.19 -7.65
N TYR A 264 5.75 -5.16 -8.43
CA TYR A 264 5.41 -5.06 -9.85
C TYR A 264 5.89 -6.28 -10.64
N ARG A 265 7.16 -6.66 -10.49
CA ARG A 265 7.74 -7.82 -11.17
C ARG A 265 7.00 -9.11 -10.82
N MET A 266 6.64 -9.29 -9.54
CA MET A 266 5.91 -10.47 -9.09
C MET A 266 4.49 -10.51 -9.65
N MET A 267 3.72 -9.43 -9.48
CA MET A 267 2.34 -9.38 -9.96
C MET A 267 2.27 -9.49 -11.50
N SER A 268 3.19 -8.84 -12.22
CA SER A 268 3.28 -8.96 -13.67
C SER A 268 3.54 -10.40 -14.12
N ARG A 269 4.47 -11.13 -13.49
CA ARG A 269 4.74 -12.53 -13.81
C ARG A 269 3.55 -13.44 -13.50
N ILE A 270 2.85 -13.19 -12.40
CA ILE A 270 1.66 -13.96 -12.03
C ILE A 270 0.54 -13.74 -13.04
N CYS A 271 0.26 -12.50 -13.43
CA CYS A 271 -0.78 -12.20 -14.43
C CYS A 271 -0.45 -12.86 -15.78
N HIS A 272 0.80 -12.76 -16.25
CA HIS A 272 1.22 -13.46 -17.48
C HIS A 272 1.10 -14.99 -17.36
N TYR A 273 1.41 -15.56 -16.20
CA TYR A 273 1.24 -17.00 -15.97
C TYR A 273 -0.23 -17.40 -16.01
N ILE A 274 -1.12 -16.65 -15.34
CA ILE A 274 -2.57 -16.88 -15.36
C ILE A 274 -3.07 -16.85 -16.81
N SER A 275 -2.74 -15.80 -17.57
CA SER A 275 -3.16 -15.72 -18.98
C SER A 275 -2.63 -16.86 -19.83
N ALA A 276 -1.38 -17.27 -19.63
CA ALA A 276 -0.82 -18.43 -20.34
C ALA A 276 -1.58 -19.72 -19.97
N TRP A 277 -1.85 -19.92 -18.68
CA TRP A 277 -2.58 -21.07 -18.16
C TRP A 277 -4.03 -21.11 -18.66
N GLU A 278 -4.72 -19.97 -18.71
CA GLU A 278 -6.09 -19.86 -19.24
C GLU A 278 -6.12 -20.26 -20.73
N ASN A 279 -5.14 -19.80 -21.51
CA ASN A 279 -5.06 -20.12 -22.93
C ASN A 279 -4.73 -21.60 -23.20
N THR A 280 -3.98 -22.26 -22.33
CA THR A 280 -3.61 -23.67 -22.52
C THR A 280 -4.58 -24.63 -21.84
N VAL A 281 -4.80 -24.49 -20.53
CA VAL A 281 -5.57 -25.46 -19.72
C VAL A 281 -7.06 -25.14 -19.79
N ALA A 282 -7.46 -23.91 -19.48
CA ALA A 282 -8.88 -23.55 -19.55
C ALA A 282 -9.39 -23.61 -21.00
N GLY A 283 -8.53 -23.31 -21.99
CA GLY A 283 -8.82 -23.48 -23.41
C GLY A 283 -9.21 -24.91 -23.81
N GLU A 284 -8.65 -25.95 -23.18
CA GLU A 284 -9.07 -27.34 -23.40
C GLU A 284 -10.47 -27.61 -22.84
N VAL A 285 -10.76 -27.11 -21.64
CA VAL A 285 -12.08 -27.24 -21.01
C VAL A 285 -13.17 -26.54 -21.83
N ILE A 286 -12.88 -25.36 -22.40
CA ILE A 286 -13.81 -24.67 -23.30
C ILE A 286 -14.12 -25.53 -24.53
N LYS A 287 -13.10 -26.12 -25.15
CA LYS A 287 -13.30 -26.99 -26.33
C LYS A 287 -14.17 -28.19 -26.00
N ALA A 288 -13.91 -28.85 -24.86
CA ALA A 288 -14.68 -29.99 -24.41
C ALA A 288 -16.14 -29.61 -24.10
N GLY A 289 -16.36 -28.56 -23.31
CA GLY A 289 -17.70 -28.07 -22.96
C GLY A 289 -18.52 -27.64 -24.18
N LEU A 290 -17.90 -26.98 -25.16
CA LEU A 290 -18.58 -26.64 -26.42
C LEU A 290 -18.96 -27.87 -27.24
N ALA A 291 -18.11 -28.90 -27.28
CA ALA A 291 -18.42 -30.15 -27.97
C ALA A 291 -19.61 -30.87 -27.32
N THR A 292 -19.64 -30.94 -25.99
CA THR A 292 -20.77 -31.50 -25.22
C THR A 292 -22.06 -30.73 -25.51
N ARG A 293 -22.02 -29.39 -25.44
CA ARG A 293 -23.18 -28.54 -25.74
C ARG A 293 -23.71 -28.74 -27.16
N GLU A 294 -22.82 -28.94 -28.14
CA GLU A 294 -23.23 -29.21 -29.51
C GLU A 294 -23.90 -30.58 -29.68
N GLN A 295 -23.40 -31.60 -28.96
CA GLN A 295 -24.02 -32.93 -28.93
C GLN A 295 -25.41 -32.90 -28.32
N GLU A 296 -25.57 -32.20 -27.18
CA GLU A 296 -26.87 -32.00 -26.53
C GLU A 296 -27.86 -31.28 -27.47
N ARG A 297 -27.39 -30.23 -28.17
CA ARG A 297 -28.21 -29.52 -29.15
C ARG A 297 -28.70 -30.45 -30.26
N LYS A 298 -27.82 -31.28 -30.83
CA LYS A 298 -28.18 -32.26 -31.87
C LYS A 298 -29.15 -33.33 -31.35
N ALA A 299 -28.94 -33.81 -30.11
CA ALA A 299 -29.83 -34.77 -29.48
C ALA A 299 -31.23 -34.18 -29.26
N ALA A 300 -31.33 -32.91 -28.83
CA ALA A 300 -32.61 -32.21 -28.67
C ALA A 300 -33.35 -32.03 -30.00
N TYR A 301 -32.64 -31.72 -31.10
CA TYR A 301 -33.26 -31.63 -32.43
C TYR A 301 -33.76 -32.98 -32.98
N ASN A 302 -33.09 -34.08 -32.61
CA ASN A 302 -33.44 -35.43 -33.06
C ASN A 302 -34.40 -36.16 -32.10
N ALA A 303 -34.78 -35.53 -30.99
CA ALA A 303 -35.77 -36.09 -30.08
C ALA A 303 -37.14 -36.06 -30.78
N PRO A 304 -37.85 -37.20 -30.88
CA PRO A 304 -39.19 -37.20 -31.45
C PRO A 304 -40.08 -36.26 -30.64
N ALA A 305 -40.86 -35.42 -31.32
CA ALA A 305 -41.89 -34.62 -30.67
C ALA A 305 -42.76 -35.58 -29.85
N GLN A 306 -42.76 -35.45 -28.53
CA GLN A 306 -43.72 -36.16 -27.70
C GLN A 306 -45.11 -35.65 -28.09
N GLU A 307 -45.81 -36.43 -28.90
CA GLU A 307 -47.26 -36.31 -29.08
C GLU A 307 -47.94 -36.69 -27.75
N GLY A 308 -48.76 -35.78 -27.21
CA GLY A 308 -49.79 -36.08 -26.21
C GLY A 308 -49.48 -35.66 -24.79
#